data_AF-A0A1R3KU83-F1
#
_entry.id   AF-A0A1R3KU83-F1
#
_cell.length_a   1.000
_cell.length_b   1.000
_cell.length_c   1.000
_cell.angle_alpha   90.00
_cell.angle_beta   90.00
_cell.angle_gamma   90.00
#
_symmetry.space_group_name_H-M   'P 1'
#
loop_
_entity.id
_entity.type
_entity.pdbx_description
1 polymer ?
#
loop_
_entity_poly.entity_id
_entity_poly.type
_entity_poly.pdbx_seq_one_letter_code
_entity_poly.pdbx_strand_id
1 'polypeptide(L)'
;MRMMHNYFRIGGVAADLPYGWIDKCLDFCDYFLTGIVEYQKLITRNPIFLERVEGIGVIGGEEAINWGLSGPMLRASGIKWDLRKVDHYECYDEFDWEIQWQKEGDSLARYLVRISEMTESIKIIQQALEGIPGGPYENLEIRCFDREKDPEWNDFEYRFISKKPFSHV
;
A
#
# COMPACT_ATOMS: atom_id res chain seq x y z
N MET A 1 -10.03 0.87 20.24
CA MET A 1 -9.32 1.87 19.41
C MET A 1 -9.72 1.62 17.96
N ARG A 2 -10.12 2.63 17.17
CA ARG A 2 -10.69 2.43 15.80
C ARG A 2 -9.71 2.66 14.63
N MET A 3 -8.58 3.33 14.86
CA MET A 3 -7.63 3.71 13.79
C MET A 3 -6.25 3.07 14.00
N MET A 4 -5.73 3.09 15.22
CA MET A 4 -4.44 2.47 15.57
C MET A 4 -4.69 1.04 16.05
N HIS A 5 -4.45 0.04 15.21
CA HIS A 5 -4.74 -1.37 15.53
C HIS A 5 -3.51 -2.21 15.88
N ASN A 6 -2.29 -1.73 15.59
CA ASN A 6 -1.05 -2.50 15.78
C ASN A 6 -1.19 -3.96 15.30
N TYR A 7 -1.79 -4.11 14.11
CA TYR A 7 -2.18 -5.40 13.56
C TYR A 7 -1.02 -6.08 12.83
N PHE A 8 -0.28 -5.34 12.02
CA PHE A 8 0.96 -5.83 11.42
C PHE A 8 2.08 -5.85 12.45
N ARG A 9 2.75 -6.99 12.58
CA ARG A 9 3.87 -7.21 13.49
C ARG A 9 5.03 -7.87 12.74
N ILE A 10 6.24 -7.77 13.29
CA ILE A 10 7.38 -8.50 12.76
C ILE A 10 7.06 -9.99 12.88
N GLY A 11 7.00 -10.68 11.74
CA GLY A 11 6.61 -12.09 11.68
C GLY A 11 5.18 -12.37 11.24
N GLY A 12 4.34 -11.38 10.96
CA GLY A 12 3.00 -11.60 10.41
C GLY A 12 1.96 -10.64 10.96
N VAL A 13 0.80 -11.16 11.32
CA VAL A 13 -0.31 -10.37 11.87
C VAL A 13 -0.60 -10.72 13.33
N ALA A 14 -1.25 -9.82 14.06
CA ALA A 14 -1.49 -9.96 15.49
C ALA A 14 -2.59 -10.96 15.85
N ALA A 15 -3.54 -11.18 14.94
CA ALA A 15 -4.67 -12.08 15.14
C ALA A 15 -5.26 -12.51 13.78
N ASP A 16 -5.92 -13.66 13.76
CA ASP A 16 -6.65 -14.14 12.59
C ASP A 16 -7.95 -13.36 12.34
N LEU A 17 -8.53 -13.55 11.17
CA LEU A 17 -9.80 -12.95 10.74
C LEU A 17 -10.97 -13.52 11.58
N PRO A 18 -11.92 -12.68 12.03
CA PRO A 18 -13.07 -13.17 12.77
C PRO A 18 -14.06 -13.91 11.85
N TYR A 19 -14.87 -14.79 12.44
CA TYR A 19 -15.89 -15.54 11.72
C TYR A 19 -16.85 -14.63 10.94
N GLY A 20 -17.10 -14.95 9.67
CA GLY A 20 -17.99 -14.20 8.78
C GLY A 20 -17.43 -12.83 8.33
N TRP A 21 -16.14 -12.58 8.52
CA TRP A 21 -15.50 -11.35 8.04
C TRP A 21 -15.36 -11.33 6.51
N ILE A 22 -15.06 -12.47 5.90
CA ILE A 22 -14.86 -12.60 4.45
C ILE A 22 -16.12 -12.18 3.70
N ASP A 23 -17.28 -12.71 4.10
CA ASP A 23 -18.57 -12.38 3.48
C ASP A 23 -18.85 -10.87 3.54
N LYS A 24 -18.61 -10.25 4.70
CA LYS A 24 -18.78 -8.80 4.88
C LYS A 24 -17.78 -7.98 4.07
N CYS A 25 -16.58 -8.50 3.85
CA CYS A 25 -15.58 -7.84 3.01
C CYS A 25 -16.00 -7.87 1.54
N LEU A 26 -16.57 -8.99 1.08
CA LEU A 26 -17.16 -9.10 -0.26
C LEU A 26 -18.34 -8.14 -0.44
N ASP A 27 -19.28 -8.11 0.52
CA ASP A 27 -20.39 -7.15 0.52
C ASP A 27 -19.89 -5.69 0.41
N PHE A 28 -18.80 -5.37 1.11
CA PHE A 28 -18.17 -4.04 1.04
C PHE A 28 -17.55 -3.76 -0.32
N CYS A 29 -16.88 -4.74 -0.94
CA CYS A 29 -16.29 -4.58 -2.27
C CYS A 29 -17.36 -4.22 -3.30
N ASP A 30 -18.50 -4.92 -3.30
CA ASP A 30 -19.61 -4.68 -4.23
C ASP A 30 -20.26 -3.31 -3.99
N TYR A 31 -20.46 -2.95 -2.73
CA TYR A 31 -20.94 -1.63 -2.34
C TYR A 31 -20.00 -0.51 -2.82
N PHE A 32 -18.70 -0.66 -2.59
CA PHE A 32 -17.73 0.39 -2.90
C PHE A 32 -17.55 0.59 -4.40
N LEU A 33 -17.56 -0.48 -5.20
CA LEU A 33 -17.52 -0.37 -6.67
C LEU A 33 -18.68 0.48 -7.20
N THR A 34 -19.88 0.27 -6.66
CA THR A 34 -21.05 1.09 -7.01
C THR A 34 -20.82 2.56 -6.63
N GLY A 35 -20.29 2.80 -5.42
CA GLY A 35 -19.93 4.14 -4.96
C GLY A 35 -18.93 4.85 -5.87
N ILE A 36 -17.86 4.17 -6.32
CA ILE A 36 -16.87 4.76 -7.24
C ILE A 36 -17.56 5.25 -8.52
N VAL A 37 -18.43 4.44 -9.13
CA VAL A 37 -19.12 4.78 -10.38
C VAL A 37 -20.02 6.01 -10.18
N GLU A 38 -20.73 6.09 -9.06
CA GLU A 38 -21.55 7.25 -8.73
C GLU A 38 -20.71 8.53 -8.56
N TYR A 39 -19.61 8.45 -7.81
CA TYR A 39 -18.70 9.58 -7.62
C TYR A 39 -18.08 10.04 -8.95
N GLN A 40 -17.67 9.10 -9.80
CA GLN A 40 -17.10 9.41 -11.11
C GLN A 40 -18.14 10.10 -12.01
N LYS A 41 -19.40 9.63 -11.99
CA LYS A 41 -20.49 10.25 -12.74
C LYS A 41 -20.78 11.68 -12.29
N LEU A 42 -20.71 11.94 -10.98
CA LEU A 42 -20.98 13.25 -10.40
C LEU A 42 -19.84 14.25 -10.64
N ILE A 43 -18.59 13.82 -10.48
CA ILE A 43 -17.42 14.72 -10.42
C ILE A 43 -16.69 14.80 -11.74
N THR A 44 -16.39 13.67 -12.39
CA THR A 44 -15.44 13.62 -13.51
C THR A 44 -15.93 14.40 -14.73
N ARG A 45 -17.25 14.47 -14.94
CA ARG A 45 -17.85 15.23 -16.06
C ARG A 45 -18.36 16.61 -15.65
N ASN A 46 -18.10 17.04 -14.42
CA ASN A 46 -18.57 18.35 -13.95
C ASN A 46 -17.69 19.46 -14.55
N PRO A 47 -18.25 20.40 -15.33
CA PRO A 47 -17.48 21.46 -15.96
C PRO A 47 -16.75 22.36 -14.94
N ILE A 48 -17.36 22.62 -13.78
CA ILE A 48 -16.76 23.44 -12.71
C ILE A 48 -15.56 22.71 -12.08
N PHE A 49 -15.58 21.38 -12.08
CA PHE A 49 -14.44 20.61 -11.59
C PHE A 49 -13.32 20.64 -12.62
N LEU A 50 -13.61 20.32 -13.89
CA LEU A 50 -12.63 20.30 -14.97
C LEU A 50 -11.90 21.65 -15.11
N GLU A 51 -12.63 22.77 -15.13
CA GLU A 51 -12.05 24.12 -15.19
C GLU A 51 -11.03 24.41 -14.07
N ARG A 52 -11.19 23.74 -12.91
CA ARG A 52 -10.32 23.93 -11.73
C ARG A 52 -9.13 22.98 -11.65
N VAL A 53 -9.06 21.94 -12.48
CA VAL A 53 -8.02 20.91 -12.34
C VAL A 53 -7.30 20.60 -13.65
N GLU A 54 -7.97 20.81 -14.79
CA GLU A 54 -7.41 20.57 -16.12
C GLU A 54 -6.29 21.57 -16.40
N GLY A 55 -5.12 21.06 -16.78
CA GLY A 55 -3.95 21.88 -17.08
C GLY A 55 -3.29 22.56 -15.86
N ILE A 56 -3.72 22.25 -14.63
CA ILE A 56 -3.13 22.82 -13.41
C ILE A 56 -2.07 21.89 -12.83
N GLY A 57 -0.87 22.45 -12.56
CA GLY A 57 0.22 21.75 -11.90
C GLY A 57 0.75 20.60 -12.75
N VAL A 58 0.93 20.86 -14.05
CA VAL A 58 1.52 19.92 -15.02
C VAL A 58 2.97 19.63 -14.62
N ILE A 59 3.32 18.35 -14.57
CA ILE A 59 4.68 17.88 -14.28
C ILE A 59 5.10 16.91 -15.38
N GLY A 60 6.20 17.21 -16.07
CA GLY A 60 6.77 16.31 -17.06
C GLY A 60 7.40 15.06 -16.43
N GLY A 61 7.55 13.99 -17.21
CA GLY A 61 8.15 12.75 -16.72
C GLY A 61 9.60 12.92 -16.24
N GLU A 62 10.43 13.65 -16.99
CA GLU A 62 11.82 13.92 -16.60
C GLU A 62 11.91 14.77 -15.33
N GLU A 63 11.05 15.79 -15.20
CA GLU A 63 10.96 16.63 -14.00
C GLU A 63 10.54 15.81 -12.77
N ALA A 64 9.55 14.92 -12.93
CA ALA A 64 9.10 14.03 -11.86
C ALA A 64 10.22 13.13 -11.34
N ILE A 65 11.06 12.59 -12.23
CA ILE A 65 12.23 11.78 -11.84
C ILE A 65 13.27 12.65 -11.14
N ASN A 66 13.61 13.82 -11.71
CA ASN A 66 14.63 14.71 -11.16
C ASN A 66 14.26 15.25 -9.78
N TRP A 67 12.97 15.46 -9.51
CA TRP A 67 12.47 15.88 -8.20
C TRP A 67 12.25 14.72 -7.23
N GLY A 68 12.42 13.47 -7.68
CA GLY A 68 12.20 12.29 -6.84
C GLY A 68 10.73 12.06 -6.48
N LEU A 69 9.80 12.45 -7.36
CA LEU A 69 8.37 12.19 -7.14
C LEU A 69 8.05 10.71 -7.29
N SER A 70 7.13 10.22 -6.45
CA SER A 70 6.73 8.80 -6.41
C SER A 70 5.22 8.60 -6.48
N GLY A 71 4.81 7.35 -6.74
CA GLY A 71 3.41 6.92 -6.67
C GLY A 71 2.53 7.56 -7.75
N PRO A 72 1.37 8.17 -7.40
CA PRO A 72 0.44 8.71 -8.39
C PRO A 72 1.00 9.89 -9.17
N MET A 73 1.94 10.65 -8.57
CA MET A 73 2.55 11.81 -9.22
C MET A 73 3.36 11.36 -10.43
N LEU A 74 4.20 10.35 -10.23
CA LEU A 74 5.04 9.77 -11.26
C LEU A 74 4.20 9.08 -12.36
N ARG A 75 3.16 8.36 -11.94
CA ARG A 75 2.24 7.65 -12.85
C ARG A 75 1.36 8.56 -13.68
N ALA A 76 0.97 9.72 -13.14
CA ALA A 76 0.21 10.72 -13.89
C ALA A 76 1.07 11.45 -14.93
N SER A 77 2.39 11.47 -14.76
CA SER A 77 3.37 12.08 -15.68
C SER A 77 3.88 11.13 -16.78
N GLY A 78 3.19 10.02 -17.04
CA GLY A 78 3.51 9.10 -18.13
C GLY A 78 4.48 7.97 -17.78
N ILE A 79 4.94 7.87 -16.54
CA ILE A 79 5.93 6.86 -16.13
C ILE A 79 5.22 5.70 -15.43
N LYS A 80 5.25 4.52 -16.07
CA LYS A 80 4.65 3.28 -15.56
C LYS A 80 5.54 2.63 -14.50
N TRP A 81 5.59 3.23 -13.31
CA TRP A 81 6.41 2.75 -12.21
C TRP A 81 5.57 2.50 -10.95
N ASP A 82 5.61 1.27 -10.44
CA ASP A 82 4.97 0.86 -9.19
C ASP A 82 5.84 -0.19 -8.49
N LEU A 83 6.12 0.01 -7.19
CA LEU A 83 6.97 -0.88 -6.40
C LEU A 83 6.41 -2.30 -6.30
N ARG A 84 5.09 -2.47 -6.31
CA ARG A 84 4.43 -3.78 -6.22
C ARG A 84 4.71 -4.68 -7.42
N LYS A 85 5.02 -4.11 -8.59
CA LYS A 85 5.43 -4.86 -9.80
C LYS A 85 6.93 -4.86 -10.06
N VAL A 86 7.71 -4.01 -9.38
CA VAL A 86 9.16 -3.89 -9.62
C VAL A 86 9.95 -4.66 -8.57
N ASP A 87 9.59 -4.47 -7.30
CA ASP A 87 10.26 -5.09 -6.15
C ASP A 87 9.58 -6.37 -5.70
N HIS A 88 8.40 -6.68 -6.27
CA HIS A 88 7.74 -7.97 -6.11
C HIS A 88 7.55 -8.40 -4.63
N TYR A 89 7.23 -7.43 -3.76
CA TYR A 89 7.11 -7.69 -2.33
C TYR A 89 5.79 -8.42 -1.99
N GLU A 90 5.82 -9.19 -0.90
CA GLU A 90 4.69 -10.03 -0.45
C GLU A 90 4.19 -10.96 -1.56
N CYS A 91 2.87 -10.97 -1.84
CA CYS A 91 2.24 -11.83 -2.84
C CYS A 91 1.59 -11.03 -3.98
N TYR A 92 2.02 -9.78 -4.23
CA TYR A 92 1.42 -8.93 -5.27
C TYR A 92 1.58 -9.45 -6.71
N ASP A 93 2.50 -10.40 -6.92
CA ASP A 93 2.75 -11.06 -8.20
C ASP A 93 1.76 -12.16 -8.53
N GLU A 94 1.11 -12.73 -7.51
CA GLU A 94 0.11 -13.77 -7.69
C GLU A 94 -1.23 -13.21 -8.19
N PHE A 95 -1.43 -11.90 -8.06
CA PHE A 95 -2.66 -11.22 -8.46
C PHE A 95 -2.56 -10.60 -9.86
N ASP A 96 -3.66 -10.71 -10.60
CA ASP A 96 -3.84 -10.06 -11.90
C ASP A 96 -4.39 -8.64 -11.72
N TRP A 97 -3.52 -7.64 -11.93
CA TRP A 97 -3.85 -6.23 -11.85
C TRP A 97 -2.91 -5.39 -12.73
N GLU A 98 -3.38 -4.23 -13.15
CA GLU A 98 -2.67 -3.34 -14.05
C GLU A 98 -2.26 -2.02 -13.39
N ILE A 99 -1.06 -1.52 -13.74
CA ILE A 99 -0.60 -0.21 -13.28
C ILE A 99 -1.39 0.87 -14.01
N GLN A 100 -2.18 1.62 -13.26
CA GLN A 100 -2.93 2.76 -13.76
C GLN A 100 -2.00 3.97 -13.93
N TRP A 101 -2.01 4.56 -15.12
CA TRP A 101 -1.13 5.67 -15.48
C TRP A 101 -1.88 6.64 -16.41
N GLN A 102 -1.39 7.87 -16.49
CA GLN A 102 -1.88 8.92 -17.38
C GLN A 102 -0.68 9.65 -17.97
N LYS A 103 -0.88 10.44 -19.04
CA LYS A 103 0.23 11.08 -19.78
C LYS A 103 0.34 12.57 -19.51
N GLU A 104 -0.76 13.19 -19.12
CA GLU A 104 -0.97 14.64 -19.11
C GLU A 104 -0.21 15.33 -17.97
N GLY A 105 0.10 14.62 -16.88
CA GLY A 105 0.89 15.14 -15.76
C GLY A 105 0.19 16.22 -14.92
N ASP A 106 -1.07 16.55 -15.24
CA ASP A 106 -1.85 17.58 -14.57
C ASP A 106 -2.62 17.04 -13.35
N SER A 107 -3.34 17.93 -12.68
CA SER A 107 -4.12 17.55 -11.49
C SER A 107 -5.30 16.62 -11.84
N LEU A 108 -5.85 16.73 -13.05
CA LEU A 108 -6.88 15.82 -13.55
C LEU A 108 -6.34 14.40 -13.73
N ALA A 109 -5.18 14.25 -14.37
CA ALA A 109 -4.49 12.98 -14.55
C ALA A 109 -4.23 12.29 -13.21
N ARG A 110 -3.78 13.03 -12.20
CA ARG A 110 -3.59 12.51 -10.83
C ARG A 110 -4.90 12.02 -10.23
N TYR A 111 -5.99 12.76 -10.39
CA TYR A 111 -7.31 12.34 -9.94
C TYR A 111 -7.76 11.05 -10.64
N LEU A 112 -7.61 10.95 -11.97
CA LEU A 112 -8.00 9.78 -12.75
C LEU A 112 -7.19 8.54 -12.33
N VAL A 113 -5.86 8.67 -12.16
CA VAL A 113 -5.02 7.58 -11.64
C VAL A 113 -5.54 7.09 -10.29
N ARG A 114 -5.88 7.99 -9.36
CA ARG A 114 -6.40 7.61 -8.04
C ARG A 114 -7.74 6.88 -8.11
N ILE A 115 -8.66 7.32 -8.96
CA ILE A 115 -9.95 6.66 -9.12
C ILE A 115 -9.76 5.26 -9.71
N SER A 116 -8.92 5.12 -10.75
CA SER A 116 -8.64 3.80 -11.32
C SER A 116 -7.89 2.88 -10.33
N GLU A 117 -6.98 3.42 -9.52
CA GLU A 117 -6.30 2.66 -8.46
C GLU A 117 -7.28 2.09 -7.44
N MET A 118 -8.38 2.78 -7.13
CA MET A 118 -9.40 2.27 -6.22
C MET A 118 -10.10 1.03 -6.80
N THR A 119 -10.42 1.06 -8.09
CA THR A 119 -11.03 -0.09 -8.79
C THR A 119 -10.07 -1.28 -8.83
N GLU A 120 -8.80 -1.06 -9.19
CA GLU A 120 -7.79 -2.13 -9.18
C GLU A 120 -7.52 -2.66 -7.76
N SER A 121 -7.58 -1.80 -6.74
CA SER A 121 -7.42 -2.25 -5.34
C SER A 121 -8.53 -3.22 -4.93
N ILE A 122 -9.77 -2.98 -5.37
CA ILE A 122 -10.87 -3.92 -5.12
C ILE A 122 -10.66 -5.22 -5.88
N LYS A 123 -10.20 -5.16 -7.13
CA LYS A 123 -9.88 -6.35 -7.93
C LYS A 123 -8.84 -7.23 -7.21
N ILE A 124 -7.82 -6.61 -6.60
CA ILE A 124 -6.80 -7.32 -5.80
C ILE A 124 -7.43 -7.92 -4.54
N ILE A 125 -8.28 -7.18 -3.82
CA ILE A 125 -8.93 -7.68 -2.61
C ILE A 125 -9.81 -8.89 -2.92
N GLN A 126 -10.62 -8.84 -3.98
CA GLN A 126 -11.47 -9.96 -4.40
C GLN A 126 -10.65 -11.23 -4.70
N GLN A 127 -9.56 -11.09 -5.47
CA GLN A 127 -8.64 -12.21 -5.73
C GLN A 127 -7.97 -12.73 -4.46
N ALA A 128 -7.56 -11.84 -3.55
CA ALA A 128 -6.97 -12.22 -2.28
C ALA A 128 -7.95 -12.99 -1.39
N LEU A 129 -9.23 -12.61 -1.37
CA LEU A 129 -10.27 -13.30 -0.61
C LEU A 129 -10.59 -14.70 -1.16
N GLU A 130 -10.56 -14.87 -2.48
CA GLU A 130 -10.72 -16.18 -3.14
C GLU A 130 -9.52 -17.11 -2.89
N GLY A 131 -8.33 -16.53 -2.78
CA GLY A 131 -7.07 -17.24 -2.65
C GLY A 131 -6.56 -17.45 -1.22
N ILE A 132 -7.32 -17.11 -0.17
CA ILE A 132 -6.83 -17.20 1.23
C ILE A 132 -6.43 -18.64 1.57
N PRO A 133 -5.13 -18.92 1.81
CA PRO A 133 -4.71 -20.22 2.28
C PRO A 133 -5.07 -20.37 3.76
N GLY A 134 -5.48 -21.57 4.17
CA GLY A 134 -5.50 -21.92 5.58
C GLY A 134 -4.07 -22.04 6.13
N GLY A 135 -3.87 -21.69 7.40
CA GLY A 135 -2.58 -21.88 8.05
C GLY A 135 -2.31 -20.92 9.20
N PRO A 136 -1.12 -20.99 9.81
CA PRO A 136 -0.68 -20.01 10.80
C PRO A 136 -0.55 -18.61 10.17
N TYR A 137 -1.03 -17.60 10.88
CA TYR A 137 -0.95 -16.19 10.46
C TYR A 137 0.30 -15.46 11.00
N GLU A 138 1.07 -16.12 11.87
CA GLU A 138 2.33 -15.64 12.45
C GLU A 138 3.46 -16.64 12.21
N ASN A 139 4.68 -16.14 12.04
CA ASN A 139 5.88 -16.95 12.02
C ASN A 139 6.19 -17.45 13.44
N LEU A 140 6.00 -18.75 13.63
CA LEU A 140 6.14 -19.44 14.92
C LEU A 140 7.56 -19.39 15.50
N GLU A 141 8.60 -19.18 14.67
CA GLU A 141 10.00 -19.14 15.10
C GLU A 141 10.35 -17.84 15.84
N ILE A 142 9.73 -16.72 15.48
CA ILE A 142 9.96 -15.42 16.16
C ILE A 142 9.42 -15.47 17.59
N ARG A 143 8.36 -16.23 17.83
CA ARG A 143 7.78 -16.45 19.15
C ARG A 143 8.69 -17.22 20.11
N CYS A 144 9.74 -17.87 19.60
CA CYS A 144 10.76 -18.51 20.43
C CYS A 144 11.69 -17.49 21.12
N PHE A 145 11.89 -16.29 20.57
CA PHE A 145 12.68 -15.24 21.23
C PHE A 145 11.96 -14.65 22.46
N ASP A 146 10.62 -14.56 22.43
CA ASP A 146 9.81 -14.06 23.54
C ASP A 146 9.65 -15.07 24.70
N ARG A 147 10.26 -16.27 24.61
CA ARG A 147 10.20 -17.32 25.64
C ARG A 147 11.40 -17.35 26.58
N GLU A 148 12.14 -16.26 26.74
CA GLU A 148 12.99 -16.14 27.94
C GLU A 148 12.09 -15.90 29.16
N LYS A 149 11.93 -16.96 29.97
CA LYS A 149 11.27 -16.91 31.28
C LYS A 149 12.16 -16.08 32.22
N ASP A 150 11.67 -14.91 32.60
CA ASP A 150 12.31 -13.85 33.41
C ASP A 150 13.43 -13.05 32.74
N PRO A 151 13.11 -11.89 32.15
CA PRO A 151 14.05 -10.78 32.11
C PRO A 151 13.87 -9.95 33.38
N GLU A 152 14.84 -9.97 34.30
CA GLU A 152 15.01 -8.88 35.27
C GLU A 152 15.07 -7.57 34.47
N TRP A 153 13.99 -6.79 34.54
CA TRP A 153 13.70 -5.70 33.59
C TRP A 153 14.62 -4.48 33.73
N ASN A 154 15.63 -4.53 34.60
CA ASN A 154 16.45 -3.38 35.01
C ASN A 154 17.93 -3.73 35.26
N ASP A 155 18.64 -4.23 34.25
CA ASP A 155 20.11 -4.08 34.22
C ASP A 155 20.55 -3.59 32.83
N PHE A 156 20.43 -2.28 32.64
CA PHE A 156 20.91 -1.59 31.44
C PHE A 156 22.44 -1.45 31.49
N GLU A 157 23.18 -2.46 31.04
CA GLU A 157 24.56 -2.24 30.59
C GLU A 157 24.56 -1.73 29.14
N TYR A 158 24.77 -0.43 28.95
CA TYR A 158 25.04 0.14 27.64
C TYR A 158 26.38 -0.38 27.09
N ARG A 159 26.37 -1.39 26.21
CA ARG A 159 27.48 -1.60 25.28
C ARG A 159 27.38 -0.59 24.14
N PHE A 160 28.02 0.56 24.32
CA PHE A 160 28.39 1.40 23.19
C PHE A 160 29.25 0.55 22.23
N ILE A 161 28.71 0.22 21.05
CA ILE A 161 29.51 -0.29 19.94
C ILE A 161 30.32 0.90 19.43
N SER A 162 31.43 1.19 20.11
CA SER A 162 32.47 2.04 19.56
C SER A 162 33.00 1.34 18.30
N LYS A 163 33.08 2.09 17.20
CA LYS A 163 33.72 1.62 15.97
C LYS A 163 35.11 1.09 16.33
N LYS A 164 35.41 -0.17 15.97
CA LYS A 164 36.75 -0.73 16.11
C LYS A 164 37.77 0.27 15.55
N PRO A 165 38.80 0.69 16.31
CA PRO A 165 39.91 1.39 15.71
C PRO A 165 40.64 0.40 14.80
N PHE A 166 40.82 0.79 13.54
CA PHE A 166 41.77 0.14 12.64
C PHE A 166 43.17 0.34 13.24
N SER A 167 43.88 -0.75 13.54
CA SER A 167 45.32 -0.71 13.76
C SER A 167 46.00 -1.66 12.78
N HIS A 168 46.69 -1.04 11.83
CA HIS A 168 47.72 -1.65 11.02
C HIS A 168 48.94 -2.05 11.87
N VAL A 169 49.70 -2.99 11.29
CA VAL A 169 51.02 -3.53 11.67
C VAL A 169 50.99 -4.72 12.61
#